data_AF-A0A7Y2GR74-F1
#
_entry.id   AF-A0A7Y2GR74-F1
#
_cell.length_a   1.000
_cell.length_b   1.000
_cell.length_c   1.000
_cell.angle_alpha   90.00
_cell.angle_beta   90.00
_cell.angle_gamma   90.00
#
_symmetry.space_group_name_H-M   'P 1'
#
loop_
_entity.id
_entity.type
_entity.pdbx_description
1 polymer ?
#
loop_
_entity_poly.entity_id
_entity_poly.type
_entity_poly.pdbx_seq_one_letter_code
_entity_poly.pdbx_strand_id
1 'polypeptide(L)'
;MALFGRKTPKSFDGLALASCRRLRPEISWKLDRDRDLMTGAEIDIELTSLRAQFDDIDPDERAAWVEGHLSDLVYRMEPAGDPGPDDPSIRALIRPRILVEQSRLRALIDGTSLLDGPIFSQLSHDLVGVVGIDEPTSIQLVSGTSMREWETSFETLWETGVNSLLQLPTTEWSSVNQNVFVSGTQDDYTNSRLLCPDHLAPLNLTEPAVVLLPHRNALIVAALSDADAITLACDLALQELDAPSPISTRPFVFEDGIFTPLLVAAEHPAYVKVAMLRLIDDDRNHKATAALLAEQQPDFIIGGFFVDQSRLVSSTNWGPGITLVPCVDEIVFIDHPTQPAKGMVAPWDQAFEHLGSAMTPTDHYPMRFRVEELPDPDIIRSISRPLPALPPF
;
A
#
# COMPACT_ATOMS: atom_id res chain seq x y z
N MET A 1 0.17 -29.94 -44.72
CA MET A 1 1.18 -28.94 -44.28
C MET A 1 0.54 -27.58 -44.46
N ALA A 2 0.18 -26.78 -43.45
CA ALA A 2 0.68 -26.67 -42.08
C ALA A 2 -0.41 -26.94 -41.01
N LEU A 3 0.02 -27.53 -39.90
CA LEU A 3 -0.76 -27.84 -38.69
C LEU A 3 -0.59 -26.70 -37.67
N PHE A 4 -1.65 -26.44 -36.90
CA PHE A 4 -1.77 -25.54 -35.74
C PHE A 4 -1.95 -24.04 -36.00
N GLY A 5 -3.19 -23.64 -36.31
CA GLY A 5 -3.66 -22.29 -36.01
C GLY A 5 -3.82 -22.14 -34.50
N ARG A 6 -2.84 -21.53 -33.82
CA ARG A 6 -3.04 -21.06 -32.44
C ARG A 6 -4.10 -19.96 -32.49
N LYS A 7 -5.23 -20.16 -31.79
CA LYS A 7 -6.21 -19.09 -31.56
C LYS A 7 -5.47 -17.91 -30.94
N THR A 8 -5.47 -16.76 -31.59
CA THR A 8 -5.00 -15.51 -30.98
C THR A 8 -5.83 -15.28 -29.71
N PRO A 9 -5.22 -15.19 -28.52
CA PRO A 9 -5.95 -14.88 -27.31
C PRO A 9 -6.66 -13.53 -27.48
N LYS A 10 -7.94 -13.44 -27.14
CA LYS A 10 -8.71 -12.17 -27.23
C LYS A 10 -8.80 -11.41 -25.91
N SER A 11 -8.49 -12.06 -24.79
CA SER A 11 -8.47 -11.42 -23.47
C SER A 11 -7.10 -10.84 -23.16
N PHE A 12 -7.07 -9.75 -22.41
CA PHE A 12 -5.83 -9.14 -21.90
C PHE A 12 -4.91 -10.18 -21.25
N ASP A 13 -5.41 -10.98 -20.29
CA ASP A 13 -4.65 -12.06 -19.62
C ASP A 13 -3.97 -13.00 -20.61
N GLY A 14 -4.71 -13.39 -21.65
CA GLY A 14 -4.25 -14.33 -22.65
C GLY A 14 -3.16 -13.71 -23.52
N LEU A 15 -3.32 -12.43 -23.87
CA LEU A 15 -2.31 -11.67 -24.61
C LEU A 15 -1.06 -11.44 -23.76
N ALA A 16 -1.22 -10.98 -22.51
CA ALA A 16 -0.10 -10.72 -21.61
C ALA A 16 0.74 -11.98 -21.35
N LEU A 17 0.09 -13.09 -20.97
CA LEU A 17 0.79 -14.36 -20.74
C LEU A 17 1.44 -14.90 -22.03
N ALA A 18 0.78 -14.75 -23.18
CA ALA A 18 1.34 -15.17 -24.46
C ALA A 18 2.53 -14.31 -24.89
N SER A 19 2.51 -13.01 -24.60
CA SER A 19 3.59 -12.07 -24.86
C SER A 19 4.80 -12.36 -23.97
N CYS A 20 4.64 -12.47 -22.64
CA CYS A 20 5.74 -12.82 -21.73
C CYS A 20 6.42 -14.14 -22.13
N ARG A 21 5.64 -15.18 -22.47
CA ARG A 21 6.19 -16.47 -22.97
C ARG A 21 6.91 -16.37 -24.31
N ARG A 22 6.59 -15.37 -25.13
CA ARG A 22 7.25 -15.16 -26.42
C ARG A 22 8.54 -14.36 -26.25
N LEU A 23 8.52 -13.37 -25.38
CA LEU A 23 9.66 -12.51 -25.04
C LEU A 23 10.72 -13.31 -24.26
N ARG A 24 10.33 -14.07 -23.23
CA ARG A 24 11.27 -14.90 -22.45
C ARG A 24 10.78 -16.35 -22.41
N PRO A 25 10.96 -17.12 -23.50
CA PRO A 25 10.47 -18.50 -23.59
C PRO A 25 11.15 -19.47 -22.61
N GLU A 26 12.31 -19.09 -22.06
CA GLU A 26 13.05 -19.84 -21.06
C GLU A 26 12.51 -19.68 -19.64
N ILE A 27 11.67 -18.65 -19.39
CA ILE A 27 11.07 -18.38 -18.07
C ILE A 27 9.70 -19.06 -17.96
N SER A 28 9.45 -19.68 -16.80
CA SER A 28 8.12 -20.21 -16.46
C SER A 28 7.22 -19.11 -15.90
N TRP A 29 6.39 -18.53 -16.76
CA TRP A 29 5.48 -17.46 -16.41
C TRP A 29 4.18 -17.96 -15.76
N LYS A 30 3.77 -17.30 -14.67
CA LYS A 30 2.51 -17.49 -13.97
C LYS A 30 1.75 -16.16 -13.90
N LEU A 31 0.44 -16.23 -14.15
CA LEU A 31 -0.47 -15.12 -13.95
C LEU A 31 -1.25 -15.36 -12.66
N ASP A 32 -1.09 -14.47 -11.69
CA ASP A 32 -1.93 -14.37 -10.51
C ASP A 32 -3.05 -13.35 -10.80
N ARG A 33 -4.27 -13.85 -10.99
CA ARG A 33 -5.43 -13.01 -11.32
C ARG A 33 -5.94 -12.22 -10.14
N ASP A 34 -5.79 -12.75 -8.93
CA ASP A 34 -6.33 -12.12 -7.73
C ASP A 34 -5.48 -10.90 -7.35
N ARG A 35 -4.19 -10.93 -7.69
CA ARG A 35 -3.23 -9.82 -7.51
C ARG A 35 -2.95 -9.00 -8.76
N ASP A 36 -3.58 -9.36 -9.88
CA ASP A 36 -3.30 -8.82 -11.22
C ASP A 36 -1.78 -8.72 -11.54
N LEU A 37 -1.06 -9.80 -11.26
CA LEU A 37 0.40 -9.86 -11.31
C LEU A 37 0.88 -10.98 -12.23
N MET A 38 1.85 -10.69 -13.09
CA MET A 38 2.60 -11.69 -13.84
C MET A 38 3.93 -11.95 -13.15
N THR A 39 4.24 -13.20 -12.83
CA THR A 39 5.51 -13.57 -12.19
C THR A 39 6.27 -14.59 -13.03
N GLY A 40 7.59 -14.49 -13.07
CA GLY A 40 8.45 -15.43 -13.79
C GLY A 40 9.93 -15.22 -13.47
N ALA A 41 10.59 -16.26 -12.96
CA ALA A 41 11.94 -16.14 -12.39
C ALA A 41 11.99 -15.02 -11.34
N GLU A 42 12.84 -14.01 -11.51
CA GLU A 42 12.95 -12.81 -10.65
C GLU A 42 12.13 -11.62 -11.18
N ILE A 43 11.25 -11.85 -12.16
CA ILE A 43 10.45 -10.81 -12.83
C ILE A 43 9.02 -10.81 -12.30
N ASP A 44 8.62 -9.71 -11.68
CA ASP A 44 7.25 -9.45 -11.24
C ASP A 44 6.70 -8.22 -11.97
N ILE A 45 5.60 -8.38 -12.71
CA ILE A 45 4.99 -7.33 -13.52
C ILE A 45 3.55 -7.11 -13.06
N GLU A 46 3.29 -5.96 -12.44
CA GLU A 46 1.95 -5.53 -12.07
C GLU A 46 1.17 -5.15 -13.35
N LEU A 47 0.08 -5.85 -13.61
CA LEU A 47 -0.67 -5.73 -14.85
C LEU A 47 -1.78 -4.69 -14.76
N THR A 48 -2.08 -4.14 -13.58
CA THR A 48 -3.27 -3.32 -13.34
C THR A 48 -3.29 -2.07 -14.20
N SER A 49 -2.14 -1.41 -14.36
CA SER A 49 -1.99 -0.24 -15.24
C SER A 49 -2.20 -0.58 -16.71
N LEU A 50 -1.66 -1.72 -17.16
CA LEU A 50 -1.78 -2.18 -18.55
C LEU A 50 -3.21 -2.63 -18.85
N ARG A 51 -3.88 -3.25 -17.88
CA ARG A 51 -5.26 -3.70 -17.98
C ARG A 51 -6.22 -2.52 -18.08
N ALA A 52 -6.02 -1.47 -17.28
CA ALA A 52 -6.86 -0.27 -17.30
C ALA A 52 -6.86 0.40 -18.67
N GLN A 53 -5.70 0.44 -19.35
CA GLN A 53 -5.58 1.05 -20.68
C GLN A 53 -6.03 0.13 -21.82
N PHE A 54 -6.02 -1.19 -21.61
CA PHE A 54 -6.29 -2.18 -22.65
C PHE A 54 -7.64 -2.00 -23.35
N ASP A 55 -8.66 -1.57 -22.61
CA ASP A 55 -10.01 -1.41 -23.15
C ASP A 55 -10.15 -0.20 -24.07
N ASP A 56 -9.28 0.80 -23.93
CA ASP A 56 -9.23 1.99 -24.78
C ASP A 56 -8.39 1.77 -26.07
N ILE A 57 -7.64 0.67 -26.15
CA ILE A 57 -6.83 0.34 -27.34
C ILE A 57 -7.72 -0.31 -28.41
N ASP A 58 -7.46 0.07 -29.67
CA ASP A 58 -8.11 -0.55 -30.84
C ASP A 58 -7.93 -2.08 -30.79
N PRO A 59 -9.01 -2.88 -30.91
CA PRO A 59 -8.95 -4.34 -30.89
C PRO A 59 -7.89 -4.97 -31.81
N ASP A 60 -7.62 -4.35 -32.96
CA ASP A 60 -6.64 -4.86 -33.93
C ASP A 60 -5.19 -4.52 -33.52
N GLU A 61 -4.99 -3.53 -32.64
CA GLU A 61 -3.69 -3.09 -32.15
C GLU A 61 -3.32 -3.68 -30.77
N ARG A 62 -4.32 -4.13 -29.99
CA ARG A 62 -4.16 -4.66 -28.62
C ARG A 62 -3.03 -5.67 -28.45
N ALA A 63 -2.88 -6.61 -29.38
CA ALA A 63 -1.84 -7.63 -29.28
C ALA A 63 -0.42 -7.04 -29.39
N ALA A 64 -0.22 -6.14 -30.37
CA ALA A 64 1.06 -5.45 -30.56
C ALA A 64 1.34 -4.46 -29.41
N TRP A 65 0.30 -3.77 -28.92
CA TRP A 65 0.39 -2.84 -27.80
C TRP A 65 0.79 -3.55 -26.50
N VAL A 66 0.13 -4.66 -26.15
CA VAL A 66 0.46 -5.47 -24.96
C VAL A 66 1.87 -6.04 -25.07
N GLU A 67 2.25 -6.59 -26.23
CA GLU A 67 3.58 -7.15 -26.46
C GLU A 67 4.68 -6.08 -26.42
N GLY A 68 4.42 -4.88 -26.94
CA GLY A 68 5.35 -3.75 -26.85
C GLY A 68 5.61 -3.31 -25.42
N HIS A 69 4.55 -3.09 -24.63
CA HIS A 69 4.69 -2.69 -23.22
C HIS A 69 5.37 -3.78 -22.39
N LEU A 70 4.99 -5.04 -22.60
CA LEU A 70 5.64 -6.15 -21.89
C LEU A 70 7.06 -6.37 -22.38
N SER A 71 7.40 -6.10 -23.64
CA SER A 71 8.77 -6.20 -24.14
C SER A 71 9.69 -5.24 -23.39
N ASP A 72 9.25 -4.00 -23.16
CA ASP A 72 10.02 -3.06 -22.35
C ASP A 72 10.16 -3.57 -20.91
N LEU A 73 9.07 -4.01 -20.27
CA LEU A 73 9.11 -4.47 -18.87
C LEU A 73 9.90 -5.78 -18.68
N VAL A 74 9.89 -6.67 -19.66
CA VAL A 74 10.50 -8.00 -19.59
C VAL A 74 11.98 -8.00 -19.99
N TYR A 75 12.39 -7.08 -20.88
CA TYR A 75 13.78 -6.97 -21.33
C TYR A 75 14.56 -5.80 -20.71
N ARG A 76 13.90 -4.76 -20.16
CA ARG A 76 14.57 -3.66 -19.45
C ARG A 76 14.60 -3.81 -17.93
N MET A 77 14.63 -5.03 -17.41
CA MET A 77 15.03 -5.21 -16.02
C MET A 77 16.57 -5.16 -15.86
N GLU A 78 17.27 -4.40 -16.69
CA GLU A 78 18.57 -3.92 -16.25
C GLU A 78 18.28 -2.78 -15.27
N PRO A 79 18.91 -2.76 -14.09
CA PRO A 79 18.83 -1.62 -13.19
C PRO A 79 19.08 -0.34 -13.98
N ALA A 80 18.30 0.70 -13.75
CA ALA A 80 18.56 2.01 -14.32
C ALA A 80 20.06 2.32 -14.17
N GLY A 81 20.69 2.74 -15.26
CA GLY A 81 22.06 3.25 -15.19
C GLY A 81 22.11 4.47 -14.28
N ASP A 82 23.30 4.82 -13.79
CA ASP A 82 23.49 6.07 -13.05
C ASP A 82 23.00 7.25 -13.89
N PRO A 83 21.90 7.92 -13.50
CA PRO A 83 21.37 9.04 -14.26
C PRO A 83 22.26 10.30 -14.08
N GLY A 84 23.11 10.32 -13.05
CA GLY A 84 23.78 11.52 -12.57
C GLY A 84 22.87 12.36 -11.66
N PRO A 85 23.45 13.21 -10.80
CA PRO A 85 22.72 13.84 -9.69
C PRO A 85 21.71 14.91 -10.13
N ASP A 86 21.80 15.44 -11.35
CA ASP A 86 20.96 16.55 -11.85
C ASP A 86 19.95 16.09 -12.93
N ASP A 87 19.78 14.78 -13.11
CA ASP A 87 18.96 14.26 -14.20
C ASP A 87 17.45 14.52 -13.97
N PRO A 88 16.74 15.09 -14.95
CA PRO A 88 15.33 15.41 -14.82
C PRO A 88 14.42 14.17 -14.83
N SER A 89 14.92 12.94 -15.02
CA SER A 89 14.17 11.70 -14.82
C SER A 89 14.09 11.29 -13.35
N ILE A 90 14.95 11.84 -12.48
CA ILE A 90 14.86 11.58 -11.04
C ILE A 90 13.59 12.23 -10.51
N ARG A 91 12.73 11.45 -9.84
CA ARG A 91 11.47 11.90 -9.23
C ARG A 91 11.42 11.51 -7.77
N ALA A 92 11.02 12.44 -6.91
CA ALA A 92 10.59 12.12 -5.55
C ALA A 92 9.14 11.62 -5.59
N LEU A 93 8.81 10.58 -4.83
CA LEU A 93 7.54 9.87 -4.94
C LEU A 93 6.97 9.55 -3.56
N ILE A 94 5.66 9.76 -3.38
CA ILE A 94 4.92 9.23 -2.24
C ILE A 94 4.46 7.82 -2.57
N ARG A 95 4.77 6.86 -1.69
CA ARG A 95 4.40 5.44 -1.81
C ARG A 95 3.86 4.91 -0.50
N PRO A 96 3.05 3.83 -0.53
CA PRO A 96 2.62 3.21 0.70
C PRO A 96 3.80 2.52 1.38
N ARG A 97 3.89 2.62 2.70
CA ARG A 97 4.96 1.97 3.47
C ARG A 97 4.95 0.44 3.31
N ILE A 98 3.78 -0.13 3.01
CA ILE A 98 3.64 -1.57 2.78
C ILE A 98 4.51 -2.08 1.63
N LEU A 99 4.76 -1.25 0.62
CA LEU A 99 5.62 -1.59 -0.51
C LEU A 99 7.04 -1.93 -0.03
N VAL A 100 7.61 -1.08 0.82
CA VAL A 100 8.95 -1.28 1.38
C VAL A 100 8.99 -2.54 2.24
N GLU A 101 7.95 -2.78 3.05
CA GLU A 101 7.90 -3.98 3.87
C GLU A 101 7.83 -5.25 3.01
N GLN A 102 7.02 -5.26 1.96
CA GLN A 102 6.92 -6.42 1.07
C GLN A 102 8.27 -6.71 0.40
N SER A 103 8.98 -5.69 -0.07
CA SER A 103 10.34 -5.83 -0.59
C SER A 103 11.30 -6.40 0.48
N ARG A 104 11.24 -5.88 1.72
CA ARG A 104 12.07 -6.37 2.83
C ARG A 104 11.78 -7.83 3.16
N LEU A 105 10.51 -8.22 3.29
CA LEU A 105 10.11 -9.59 3.58
C LEU A 105 10.50 -10.54 2.46
N ARG A 106 10.32 -10.14 1.19
CA ARG A 106 10.75 -10.93 0.03
C ARG A 106 12.25 -11.17 0.05
N ALA A 107 13.05 -10.13 0.30
CA ALA A 107 14.50 -10.28 0.40
C ALA A 107 14.92 -11.24 1.53
N LEU A 108 14.22 -11.21 2.68
CA LEU A 108 14.46 -12.15 3.77
C LEU A 108 14.09 -13.60 3.41
N ILE A 109 12.99 -13.81 2.69
CA ILE A 109 12.55 -15.13 2.22
C ILE A 109 13.54 -15.71 1.21
N ASP A 110 13.94 -14.90 0.23
CA ASP A 110 14.81 -15.32 -0.86
C ASP A 110 16.29 -15.37 -0.45
N GLY A 111 16.63 -14.80 0.71
CA GLY A 111 18.01 -14.70 1.20
C GLY A 111 18.86 -13.69 0.42
N THR A 112 18.24 -12.70 -0.20
CA THR A 112 18.91 -11.63 -0.96
C THR A 112 19.25 -10.43 -0.07
N SER A 113 19.94 -9.44 -0.64
CA SER A 113 20.38 -8.26 0.11
C SER A 113 19.20 -7.33 0.36
N LEU A 114 19.04 -6.88 1.62
CA LEU A 114 18.06 -5.84 1.96
C LEU A 114 18.32 -4.50 1.24
N LEU A 115 19.54 -4.31 0.73
CA LEU A 115 19.92 -3.12 -0.03
C LEU A 115 19.32 -3.10 -1.44
N ASP A 116 18.84 -4.23 -1.93
CA ASP A 116 18.20 -4.32 -3.25
C ASP A 116 16.76 -3.78 -3.21
N GLY A 117 16.21 -3.57 -2.00
CA GLY A 117 14.94 -2.89 -1.79
C GLY A 117 15.04 -1.37 -1.92
N PRO A 118 13.88 -0.69 -2.06
CA PRO A 118 13.82 0.76 -2.20
C PRO A 118 14.34 1.46 -0.94
N ILE A 119 15.16 2.49 -1.12
CA ILE A 119 15.51 3.41 -0.05
C ILE A 119 14.37 4.41 0.14
N PHE A 120 14.09 4.74 1.38
CA PHE A 120 12.94 5.57 1.72
C PHE A 120 13.20 6.50 2.89
N SER A 121 12.45 7.59 2.92
CA SER A 121 12.24 8.44 4.09
C SER A 121 10.81 8.27 4.59
N GLN A 122 10.62 8.29 5.90
CA GLN A 122 9.28 8.14 6.48
C GLN A 122 8.54 9.49 6.43
N LEU A 123 7.36 9.52 5.79
CA LEU A 123 6.49 10.71 5.74
C LEU A 123 5.37 10.66 6.78
N SER A 124 4.85 9.46 7.04
CA SER A 124 3.87 9.19 8.09
C SER A 124 4.02 7.77 8.62
N HIS A 125 3.07 7.31 9.44
CA HIS A 125 3.03 5.90 9.81
C HIS A 125 2.85 4.99 8.58
N ASP A 126 2.08 5.43 7.58
CA ASP A 126 1.60 4.63 6.45
C ASP A 126 2.18 5.06 5.10
N LEU A 127 2.80 6.23 5.04
CA LEU A 127 3.38 6.81 3.82
C LEU A 127 4.89 6.93 3.94
N VAL A 128 5.56 6.67 2.82
CA VAL A 128 7.00 6.85 2.66
C VAL A 128 7.29 7.69 1.42
N GLY A 129 8.38 8.44 1.48
CA GLY A 129 9.00 9.10 0.35
C GLY A 129 10.08 8.20 -0.23
N VAL A 130 10.04 7.93 -1.52
CA VAL A 130 11.07 7.18 -2.25
C VAL A 130 11.56 7.99 -3.44
N VAL A 131 12.70 7.60 -4.00
CA VAL A 131 13.19 8.14 -5.27
C VAL A 131 12.93 7.12 -6.37
N GLY A 132 12.43 7.59 -7.51
CA GLY A 132 12.30 6.78 -8.72
C GLY A 132 12.99 7.43 -9.92
N ILE A 133 13.42 6.61 -10.86
CA ILE A 133 13.90 7.01 -12.18
C ILE A 133 12.75 6.83 -13.17
N ASP A 134 12.29 7.96 -13.71
CA ASP A 134 11.20 8.08 -14.68
C ASP A 134 11.70 7.72 -16.08
N GLU A 135 11.38 6.51 -16.52
CA GLU A 135 11.64 6.04 -17.88
C GLU A 135 10.37 6.15 -18.74
N PRO A 136 10.49 6.16 -20.09
CA PRO A 136 9.35 6.37 -20.97
C PRO A 136 8.14 5.45 -20.74
N THR A 137 8.33 4.27 -20.17
CA THR A 137 7.29 3.26 -19.93
C THR A 137 7.28 2.70 -18.51
N SER A 138 8.14 3.17 -17.61
CA SER A 138 8.24 2.62 -16.26
C SER A 138 8.85 3.62 -15.28
N ILE A 139 8.62 3.40 -13.98
CA ILE A 139 9.31 4.12 -12.92
C ILE A 139 10.08 3.08 -12.10
N GLN A 140 11.41 3.17 -12.12
CA GLN A 140 12.26 2.26 -11.36
C GLN A 140 12.59 2.89 -10.00
N LEU A 141 12.28 2.20 -8.90
CA LEU A 141 12.61 2.71 -7.57
C LEU A 141 14.11 2.54 -7.29
N VAL A 142 14.72 3.58 -6.73
CA VAL A 142 16.14 3.58 -6.40
C VAL A 142 16.39 2.71 -5.17
N SER A 143 17.29 1.74 -5.33
CA SER A 143 17.71 0.84 -4.25
C SER A 143 18.96 1.34 -3.53
N GLY A 144 19.27 0.74 -2.38
CA GLY A 144 20.52 1.00 -1.65
C GLY A 144 21.75 0.50 -2.40
N THR A 145 21.59 -0.56 -3.19
CA THR A 145 22.62 -1.06 -4.10
C THR A 145 22.91 -0.03 -5.18
N SER A 146 21.87 0.49 -5.85
CA SER A 146 21.99 1.56 -6.86
C SER A 146 22.70 2.79 -6.31
N MET A 147 22.28 3.29 -5.15
CA MET A 147 22.92 4.47 -4.53
C MET A 147 24.40 4.27 -4.23
N ARG A 148 24.79 3.06 -3.79
CA ARG A 148 26.19 2.72 -3.52
C ARG A 148 27.00 2.69 -4.81
N GLU A 149 26.45 2.13 -5.88
CA GLU A 149 27.09 2.05 -7.19
C GLU A 149 27.26 3.43 -7.83
N TRP A 150 26.28 4.30 -7.66
CA TRP A 150 26.30 5.68 -8.18
C TRP A 150 27.08 6.65 -7.28
N GLU A 151 27.62 6.17 -6.14
CA GLU A 151 28.35 6.96 -5.15
C GLU A 151 27.58 8.23 -4.70
N THR A 152 26.25 8.13 -4.56
CA THR A 152 25.35 9.25 -4.23
C THR A 152 24.62 9.03 -2.90
N SER A 153 23.95 10.07 -2.41
CA SER A 153 23.14 10.03 -1.17
C SER A 153 21.64 10.14 -1.47
N PHE A 154 20.83 9.66 -0.53
CA PHE A 154 19.38 9.73 -0.65
C PHE A 154 18.93 11.19 -0.69
N GLU A 155 19.54 12.04 0.13
CA GLU A 155 19.25 13.48 0.22
C GLU A 155 19.51 14.19 -1.11
N THR A 156 20.63 13.87 -1.76
CA THR A 156 20.97 14.43 -3.07
C THR A 156 19.91 14.08 -4.11
N LEU A 157 19.59 12.78 -4.23
CA LEU A 157 18.58 12.31 -5.17
C LEU A 157 17.17 12.80 -4.83
N TRP A 158 16.85 12.93 -3.54
CA TRP A 158 15.58 13.43 -3.05
C TRP A 158 15.39 14.90 -3.43
N GLU A 159 16.39 15.74 -3.19
CA GLU A 159 16.38 17.16 -3.57
C GLU A 159 16.20 17.33 -5.08
N THR A 160 16.96 16.58 -5.88
CA THR A 160 16.78 16.56 -7.34
C THR A 160 15.39 16.10 -7.72
N GLY A 161 14.89 15.04 -7.09
CA GLY A 161 13.55 14.50 -7.32
C GLY A 161 12.43 15.49 -7.05
N VAL A 162 12.51 16.25 -5.95
CA VAL A 162 11.54 17.30 -5.61
C VAL A 162 11.66 18.48 -6.59
N ASN A 163 12.88 18.90 -6.93
CA ASN A 163 13.11 19.96 -7.92
C ASN A 163 12.54 19.58 -9.30
N SER A 164 12.71 18.32 -9.68
CA SER A 164 12.14 17.71 -10.88
C SER A 164 10.61 17.74 -10.88
N LEU A 165 9.95 17.45 -9.75
CA LEU A 165 8.50 17.59 -9.63
C LEU A 165 8.02 19.04 -9.80
N LEU A 166 8.78 20.02 -9.30
CA LEU A 166 8.47 21.45 -9.46
C LEU A 166 8.48 21.92 -10.92
N GLN A 167 9.19 21.22 -11.81
CA GLN A 167 9.21 21.52 -13.24
C GLN A 167 8.04 20.91 -14.01
N LEU A 168 7.25 20.03 -13.39
CA LEU A 168 6.06 19.46 -14.02
C LEU A 168 4.97 20.52 -14.19
N PRO A 169 4.04 20.32 -15.15
CA PRO A 169 2.88 21.19 -15.28
C PRO A 169 2.14 21.36 -13.95
N THR A 170 1.74 22.61 -13.67
CA THR A 170 0.96 22.96 -12.49
C THR A 170 -0.34 22.17 -12.47
N THR A 171 -0.74 21.72 -11.28
CA THR A 171 -2.00 21.01 -11.11
C THR A 171 -3.19 21.93 -11.31
N GLU A 172 -4.10 21.50 -12.17
CA GLU A 172 -5.43 22.07 -12.27
C GLU A 172 -6.29 21.52 -11.13
N TRP A 173 -6.99 22.39 -10.40
CA TRP A 173 -7.84 21.99 -9.29
C TRP A 173 -9.31 22.09 -9.69
N SER A 174 -10.04 21.00 -9.49
CA SER A 174 -11.50 20.98 -9.61
C SER A 174 -12.12 21.17 -8.24
N SER A 175 -12.87 22.26 -8.06
CA SER A 175 -13.68 22.48 -6.86
C SER A 175 -14.95 21.64 -6.94
N VAL A 176 -15.11 20.70 -5.99
CA VAL A 176 -16.35 19.92 -5.82
C VAL A 176 -17.37 20.77 -5.04
N ASN A 177 -16.89 21.50 -4.04
CA ASN A 177 -17.59 22.59 -3.37
C ASN A 177 -16.59 23.65 -2.89
N GLN A 178 -17.02 24.62 -2.07
CA GLN A 178 -16.16 25.72 -1.58
C GLN A 178 -14.91 25.25 -0.81
N ASN A 179 -14.96 24.07 -0.17
CA ASN A 179 -13.95 23.59 0.76
C ASN A 179 -13.44 22.18 0.43
N VAL A 180 -13.77 21.63 -0.75
CA VAL A 180 -13.34 20.32 -1.24
C VAL A 180 -12.85 20.45 -2.68
N PHE A 181 -11.63 19.99 -2.90
CA PHE A 181 -10.91 20.08 -4.17
C PHE A 181 -10.37 18.71 -4.56
N VAL A 182 -10.35 18.44 -5.86
CA VAL A 182 -9.74 17.25 -6.44
C VAL A 182 -8.74 17.69 -7.51
N SER A 183 -7.56 17.08 -7.51
CA SER A 183 -6.59 17.29 -8.58
C SER A 183 -7.18 16.83 -9.92
N GLY A 184 -7.18 17.73 -10.91
CA GLY A 184 -7.48 17.41 -12.30
C GLY A 184 -6.28 16.85 -13.07
N THR A 185 -5.08 16.86 -12.47
CA THR A 185 -3.93 16.16 -13.03
C THR A 185 -4.12 14.66 -12.90
N GLN A 186 -3.96 13.94 -14.00
CA GLN A 186 -4.06 12.47 -14.06
C GLN A 186 -2.75 11.86 -14.55
N ASP A 187 -1.65 12.21 -13.87
CA ASP A 187 -0.36 11.56 -14.05
C ASP A 187 0.07 10.81 -12.79
N ASP A 188 1.12 9.99 -12.94
CA ASP A 188 1.67 9.13 -11.88
C ASP A 188 2.32 9.91 -10.71
N TYR A 189 2.34 11.25 -10.79
CA TYR A 189 2.95 12.16 -9.82
C TYR A 189 1.92 13.01 -9.08
N THR A 190 0.62 12.78 -9.31
CA THR A 190 -0.47 13.58 -8.76
C THR A 190 -0.36 13.74 -7.24
N ASN A 191 -0.21 12.64 -6.51
CA ASN A 191 -0.02 12.71 -5.05
C ASN A 191 1.35 13.28 -4.65
N SER A 192 2.38 13.03 -5.44
CA SER A 192 3.77 13.31 -5.08
C SER A 192 4.09 14.79 -5.16
N ARG A 193 3.26 15.57 -5.87
CA ARG A 193 3.30 17.03 -5.83
C ARG A 193 3.02 17.61 -4.44
N LEU A 194 2.46 16.86 -3.47
CA LEU A 194 2.41 17.30 -2.07
C LEU A 194 3.81 17.46 -1.44
N LEU A 195 4.85 16.87 -2.02
CA LEU A 195 6.24 17.10 -1.60
C LEU A 195 6.75 18.48 -2.01
N CYS A 196 6.10 19.12 -2.98
CA CYS A 196 6.48 20.45 -3.45
C CYS A 196 5.95 21.52 -2.49
N PRO A 197 6.79 22.49 -2.10
CA PRO A 197 6.34 23.66 -1.36
C PRO A 197 5.21 24.39 -2.09
N ASP A 198 4.27 24.96 -1.33
CA ASP A 198 3.16 25.77 -1.84
C ASP A 198 2.21 25.06 -2.85
N HIS A 199 2.28 23.74 -3.00
CA HIS A 199 1.42 23.00 -3.94
C HIS A 199 -0.08 23.24 -3.69
N LEU A 200 -0.46 23.38 -2.43
CA LEU A 200 -1.84 23.65 -2.01
C LEU A 200 -2.17 25.14 -1.92
N ALA A 201 -1.21 26.05 -2.12
CA ALA A 201 -1.43 27.50 -2.02
C ALA A 201 -2.57 28.02 -2.91
N PRO A 202 -2.77 27.53 -4.15
CA PRO A 202 -3.89 27.96 -5.01
C PRO A 202 -5.28 27.71 -4.41
N LEU A 203 -5.41 26.79 -3.44
CA LEU A 203 -6.66 26.45 -2.78
C LEU A 203 -7.08 27.51 -1.74
N ASN A 204 -6.18 28.42 -1.37
CA ASN A 204 -6.42 29.50 -0.39
C ASN A 204 -6.98 29.00 0.96
N LEU A 205 -6.57 27.81 1.40
CA LEU A 205 -6.91 27.29 2.72
C LEU A 205 -6.14 28.06 3.80
N THR A 206 -6.84 28.51 4.86
CA THR A 206 -6.23 29.29 5.95
C THR A 206 -5.69 28.43 7.10
N GLU A 207 -5.89 27.12 7.00
CA GLU A 207 -5.58 26.12 8.01
C GLU A 207 -4.96 24.88 7.34
N PRO A 208 -4.36 23.96 8.10
CA PRO A 208 -3.92 22.67 7.58
C PRO A 208 -5.03 21.98 6.78
N ALA A 209 -4.65 21.31 5.70
CA ALA A 209 -5.60 20.63 4.85
C ALA A 209 -5.82 19.19 5.33
N VAL A 210 -7.01 18.64 5.10
CA VAL A 210 -7.21 17.19 5.09
C VAL A 210 -6.93 16.69 3.68
N VAL A 211 -6.00 15.75 3.53
CA VAL A 211 -5.64 15.13 2.25
C VAL A 211 -5.95 13.64 2.25
N LEU A 212 -6.42 13.13 1.11
CA LEU A 212 -6.63 11.71 0.86
C LEU A 212 -5.94 11.33 -0.46
N LEU A 213 -5.22 10.21 -0.43
CA LEU A 213 -4.37 9.71 -1.52
C LEU A 213 -4.76 8.26 -1.84
N PRO A 214 -6.00 7.96 -2.26
CA PRO A 214 -6.48 6.58 -2.35
C PRO A 214 -5.65 5.73 -3.32
N HIS A 215 -5.16 6.34 -4.39
CA HIS A 215 -4.24 5.73 -5.36
C HIS A 215 -3.31 6.78 -5.96
N ARG A 216 -2.37 6.34 -6.81
CA ARG A 216 -1.28 7.19 -7.33
C ARG A 216 -1.71 8.45 -8.10
N ASN A 217 -2.88 8.40 -8.76
CA ASN A 217 -3.38 9.45 -9.65
C ASN A 217 -4.51 10.28 -9.01
N ALA A 218 -4.74 10.13 -7.70
CA ALA A 218 -5.77 10.87 -6.98
C ALA A 218 -5.17 11.66 -5.83
N LEU A 219 -5.62 12.90 -5.73
CA LEU A 219 -5.38 13.78 -4.60
C LEU A 219 -6.68 14.54 -4.33
N ILE A 220 -7.29 14.25 -3.18
CA ILE A 220 -8.49 14.90 -2.67
C ILE A 220 -8.07 15.77 -1.49
N VAL A 221 -8.51 17.02 -1.46
CA VAL A 221 -8.15 18.00 -0.44
C VAL A 221 -9.42 18.62 0.14
N ALA A 222 -9.50 18.71 1.46
CA ALA A 222 -10.58 19.39 2.18
C ALA A 222 -10.06 20.36 3.25
N ALA A 223 -10.85 21.38 3.57
CA ALA A 223 -10.57 22.24 4.72
C ALA A 223 -10.79 21.48 6.04
N LEU A 224 -9.87 21.62 7.00
CA LEU A 224 -9.92 20.91 8.28
C LEU A 224 -11.04 21.39 9.22
N SER A 225 -11.43 22.66 9.16
CA SER A 225 -12.49 23.27 9.97
C SER A 225 -13.90 22.94 9.49
N ASP A 226 -14.03 22.37 8.28
CA ASP A 226 -15.32 22.06 7.68
C ASP A 226 -15.60 20.55 7.75
N ALA A 227 -16.38 20.16 8.76
CA ALA A 227 -16.76 18.78 8.98
C ALA A 227 -17.53 18.15 7.81
N ASP A 228 -18.32 18.94 7.08
CA ASP A 228 -19.07 18.47 5.91
C ASP A 228 -18.13 18.28 4.72
N ALA A 229 -17.13 19.15 4.55
CA ALA A 229 -16.07 19.00 3.57
C ALA A 229 -15.24 17.73 3.80
N ILE A 230 -14.84 17.45 5.04
CA ILE A 230 -14.14 16.20 5.39
C ILE A 230 -15.02 14.98 5.06
N THR A 231 -16.30 15.05 5.41
CA THR A 231 -17.26 13.98 5.15
C THR A 231 -17.41 13.69 3.66
N LEU A 232 -17.47 14.73 2.82
CA LEU A 232 -17.53 14.63 1.37
C LEU A 232 -16.22 14.12 0.77
N ALA A 233 -15.08 14.60 1.24
CA ALA A 233 -13.78 14.13 0.78
C ALA A 233 -13.58 12.63 1.07
N CYS A 234 -14.05 12.15 2.22
CA CYS A 234 -14.05 10.72 2.53
C CYS A 234 -14.99 9.92 1.60
N ASP A 235 -16.15 10.45 1.20
CA ASP A 235 -17.02 9.79 0.22
C ASP A 235 -16.34 9.62 -1.13
N LEU A 236 -15.62 10.65 -1.58
CA LEU A 236 -14.88 10.60 -2.84
C LEU A 236 -13.78 9.53 -2.75
N ALA A 237 -13.02 9.47 -1.65
CA ALA A 237 -11.99 8.43 -1.49
C ALA A 237 -12.59 7.01 -1.43
N LEU A 238 -13.78 6.84 -0.86
CA LEU A 238 -14.50 5.56 -0.86
C LEU A 238 -14.92 5.12 -2.28
N GLN A 239 -15.13 6.06 -3.21
CA GLN A 239 -15.46 5.75 -4.60
C GLN A 239 -14.22 5.31 -5.41
N GLU A 240 -13.03 5.67 -4.96
CA GLU A 240 -11.75 5.37 -5.62
C GLU A 240 -11.08 4.07 -5.12
N LEU A 241 -11.76 3.28 -4.28
CA LEU A 241 -11.17 2.11 -3.62
C LEU A 241 -10.68 1.02 -4.58
N ASP A 242 -11.34 0.88 -5.73
CA ASP A 242 -11.06 -0.15 -6.73
C ASP A 242 -10.06 0.34 -7.80
N ALA A 243 -9.57 1.57 -7.68
CA ALA A 243 -8.59 2.12 -8.60
C ALA A 243 -7.23 1.40 -8.51
N PRO A 244 -6.49 1.28 -9.64
CA PRO A 244 -5.18 0.64 -9.66
C PRO A 244 -4.14 1.39 -8.84
N SER A 245 -3.12 0.66 -8.37
CA SER A 245 -1.97 1.20 -7.63
C SER A 245 -2.39 2.01 -6.38
N PRO A 246 -3.02 1.34 -5.39
CA PRO A 246 -3.44 1.98 -4.15
C PRO A 246 -2.24 2.53 -3.39
N ILE A 247 -2.46 3.65 -2.69
CA ILE A 247 -1.44 4.24 -1.80
C ILE A 247 -1.94 4.15 -0.37
N SER A 248 -2.79 5.07 0.09
CA SER A 248 -3.44 4.93 1.38
C SER A 248 -4.84 5.52 1.32
N THR A 249 -5.79 4.76 1.82
CA THR A 249 -7.18 5.18 1.97
C THR A 249 -7.38 6.02 3.23
N ARG A 250 -6.41 6.02 4.15
CA ARG A 250 -6.45 6.79 5.39
C ARG A 250 -6.43 8.30 5.10
N PRO A 251 -7.31 9.10 5.73
CA PRO A 251 -7.22 10.56 5.65
C PRO A 251 -6.09 11.09 6.54
N PHE A 252 -5.39 12.12 6.07
CA PHE A 252 -4.31 12.78 6.81
C PHE A 252 -4.58 14.27 6.95
N VAL A 253 -4.26 14.84 8.10
CA VAL A 253 -3.97 16.27 8.22
C VAL A 253 -2.58 16.52 7.63
N PHE A 254 -2.51 17.46 6.69
CA PHE A 254 -1.30 17.86 6.00
C PHE A 254 -0.95 19.30 6.35
N GLU A 255 0.21 19.48 6.97
CA GLU A 255 0.76 20.77 7.39
C GLU A 255 2.27 20.76 7.15
N ASP A 256 2.79 21.73 6.40
CA ASP A 256 4.23 21.92 6.16
C ASP A 256 5.00 20.63 5.76
N GLY A 257 4.40 19.80 4.89
CA GLY A 257 5.01 18.55 4.42
C GLY A 257 4.84 17.36 5.37
N ILE A 258 4.19 17.54 6.51
CA ILE A 258 3.96 16.50 7.52
C ILE A 258 2.56 15.91 7.35
N PHE A 259 2.49 14.58 7.34
CA PHE A 259 1.25 13.83 7.25
C PHE A 259 0.91 13.20 8.61
N THR A 260 -0.13 13.70 9.26
CA THR A 260 -0.63 13.15 10.53
C THR A 260 -1.98 12.48 10.30
N PRO A 261 -2.20 11.22 10.71
CA PRO A 261 -3.51 10.58 10.59
C PRO A 261 -4.64 11.47 11.14
N LEU A 262 -5.71 11.64 10.37
CA LEU A 262 -6.87 12.39 10.83
C LEU A 262 -7.59 11.60 11.92
N LEU A 263 -7.65 12.16 13.12
CA LEU A 263 -8.44 11.64 14.23
C LEU A 263 -9.66 12.55 14.44
N VAL A 264 -10.84 11.96 14.48
CA VAL A 264 -12.09 12.67 14.74
C VAL A 264 -12.84 12.01 15.89
N ALA A 265 -13.51 12.82 16.70
CA ALA A 265 -14.34 12.34 17.80
C ALA A 265 -15.55 11.55 17.28
N ALA A 266 -16.15 10.69 18.11
CA ALA A 266 -17.29 9.86 17.73
C ALA A 266 -18.52 10.67 17.29
N GLU A 267 -18.66 11.90 17.80
CA GLU A 267 -19.75 12.82 17.47
C GLU A 267 -19.51 13.59 16.16
N HIS A 268 -18.30 13.51 15.58
CA HIS A 268 -17.97 14.21 14.35
C HIS A 268 -18.72 13.61 13.16
N PRO A 269 -19.32 14.41 12.25
CA PRO A 269 -20.07 13.90 11.09
C PRO A 269 -19.29 12.90 10.22
N ALA A 270 -17.98 13.13 10.07
CA ALA A 270 -17.11 12.26 9.28
C ALA A 270 -16.64 10.97 10.01
N TYR A 271 -16.95 10.80 11.31
CA TYR A 271 -16.40 9.72 12.14
C TYR A 271 -16.51 8.34 11.50
N VAL A 272 -17.72 7.98 11.04
CA VAL A 272 -17.97 6.67 10.41
C VAL A 272 -17.07 6.46 9.19
N LYS A 273 -16.93 7.47 8.33
CA LYS A 273 -16.17 7.34 7.07
C LYS A 273 -14.67 7.32 7.32
N VAL A 274 -14.18 8.15 8.24
CA VAL A 274 -12.77 8.12 8.66
C VAL A 274 -12.42 6.76 9.27
N ALA A 275 -13.28 6.22 10.13
CA ALA A 275 -13.10 4.89 10.71
C ALA A 275 -13.15 3.78 9.66
N MET A 276 -14.08 3.84 8.70
CA MET A 276 -14.16 2.88 7.59
C MET A 276 -12.89 2.89 6.73
N LEU A 277 -12.44 4.07 6.30
CA LEU A 277 -11.24 4.22 5.48
C LEU A 277 -9.99 3.71 6.23
N ARG A 278 -9.84 4.04 7.51
CA ARG A 278 -8.78 3.48 8.37
C ARG A 278 -8.79 1.94 8.35
N LEU A 279 -9.95 1.33 8.60
CA LEU A 279 -10.08 -0.12 8.68
C LEU A 279 -9.83 -0.81 7.33
N ILE A 280 -10.22 -0.19 6.22
CA ILE A 280 -9.94 -0.66 4.86
C ILE A 280 -8.42 -0.65 4.62
N ASP A 281 -7.74 0.43 5.00
CA ASP A 281 -6.29 0.55 4.88
C ASP A 281 -5.56 -0.53 5.69
N ASP A 282 -5.93 -0.67 6.96
CA ASP A 282 -5.32 -1.62 7.88
C ASP A 282 -5.54 -3.07 7.40
N ASP A 283 -6.77 -3.40 6.97
CA ASP A 283 -7.11 -4.73 6.43
C ASP A 283 -6.29 -5.06 5.17
N ARG A 284 -6.17 -4.11 4.24
CA ARG A 284 -5.34 -4.27 3.02
C ARG A 284 -3.89 -4.53 3.40
N ASN A 285 -3.31 -3.70 4.26
CA ASN A 285 -1.90 -3.80 4.64
C ASN A 285 -1.59 -5.09 5.42
N HIS A 286 -2.47 -5.50 6.34
CA HIS A 286 -2.29 -6.75 7.08
C HIS A 286 -2.43 -7.99 6.18
N LYS A 287 -3.38 -8.01 5.24
CA LYS A 287 -3.52 -9.10 4.26
C LYS A 287 -2.32 -9.17 3.31
N ALA A 288 -1.83 -8.02 2.86
CA ALA A 288 -0.69 -7.92 1.93
C ALA A 288 0.62 -8.50 2.49
N THR A 289 0.76 -8.56 3.82
CA THR A 289 1.97 -9.09 4.49
C THR A 289 1.77 -10.46 5.14
N ALA A 290 0.53 -10.89 5.41
CA ALA A 290 0.27 -12.12 6.16
C ALA A 290 0.91 -13.36 5.52
N ALA A 291 0.79 -13.53 4.20
CA ALA A 291 1.37 -14.66 3.48
C ALA A 291 2.91 -14.63 3.48
N LEU A 292 3.50 -13.45 3.27
CA LEU A 292 4.95 -13.26 3.31
C LEU A 292 5.51 -13.57 4.71
N LEU A 293 4.83 -13.11 5.76
CA LEU A 293 5.22 -13.41 7.13
C LEU A 293 5.13 -14.90 7.45
N ALA A 294 4.07 -15.58 6.99
CA ALA A 294 3.93 -17.02 7.18
C ALA A 294 5.04 -17.82 6.47
N GLU A 295 5.46 -17.35 5.28
CA GLU A 295 6.58 -17.94 4.54
C GLU A 295 7.94 -17.65 5.22
N GLN A 296 8.14 -16.41 5.69
CA GLN A 296 9.37 -15.98 6.35
C GLN A 296 9.54 -16.55 7.77
N GLN A 297 8.43 -16.81 8.46
CA GLN A 297 8.37 -17.29 9.85
C GLN A 297 7.45 -18.53 9.96
N PRO A 298 7.84 -19.68 9.36
CA PRO A 298 6.99 -20.87 9.30
C PRO A 298 6.67 -21.48 10.67
N ASP A 299 7.47 -21.17 11.68
CA ASP A 299 7.28 -21.63 13.07
C ASP A 299 6.32 -20.74 13.88
N PHE A 300 5.87 -19.62 13.33
CA PHE A 300 4.98 -18.67 14.00
C PHE A 300 3.56 -18.77 13.46
N ILE A 301 2.59 -18.64 14.36
CA ILE A 301 1.20 -18.37 13.97
C ILE A 301 1.10 -16.90 13.57
N ILE A 302 0.61 -16.61 12.37
CA ILE A 302 0.33 -15.24 11.94
C ILE A 302 -1.07 -14.86 12.39
N GLY A 303 -1.17 -13.93 13.35
CA GLY A 303 -2.46 -13.45 13.85
C GLY A 303 -3.26 -12.82 12.70
N GLY A 304 -4.50 -13.29 12.54
CA GLY A 304 -5.44 -12.75 11.56
C GLY A 304 -5.86 -11.32 11.90
N PHE A 305 -6.21 -10.54 10.88
CA PHE A 305 -6.79 -9.22 11.05
C PHE A 305 -8.22 -9.27 10.52
N PHE A 306 -9.18 -9.03 11.40
CA PHE A 306 -10.61 -9.13 11.10
C PHE A 306 -11.27 -7.77 11.30
N VAL A 307 -12.09 -7.35 10.34
CA VAL A 307 -12.85 -6.10 10.44
C VAL A 307 -14.33 -6.41 10.62
N ASP A 308 -14.93 -5.89 11.69
CA ASP A 308 -16.38 -5.79 11.84
C ASP A 308 -16.83 -4.39 11.40
N GLN A 309 -17.26 -4.28 10.15
CA GLN A 309 -17.71 -3.01 9.57
C GLN A 309 -18.98 -2.46 10.25
N SER A 310 -19.80 -3.31 10.87
CA SER A 310 -21.01 -2.85 11.57
C SER A 310 -20.68 -2.14 12.88
N ARG A 311 -19.61 -2.58 13.53
CA ARG A 311 -19.10 -2.01 14.78
C ARG A 311 -17.95 -1.02 14.57
N LEU A 312 -17.41 -0.94 13.35
CA LEU A 312 -16.22 -0.15 13.00
C LEU A 312 -15.02 -0.48 13.89
N VAL A 313 -14.79 -1.78 14.13
CA VAL A 313 -13.66 -2.28 14.92
C VAL A 313 -12.87 -3.34 14.17
N SER A 314 -11.56 -3.33 14.37
CA SER A 314 -10.66 -4.43 14.01
C SER A 314 -10.44 -5.37 15.20
N SER A 315 -10.19 -6.63 14.91
CA SER A 315 -9.89 -7.63 15.92
C SER A 315 -8.88 -8.67 15.44
N THR A 316 -8.24 -9.32 16.40
CA THR A 316 -7.32 -10.43 16.18
C THR A 316 -7.56 -11.52 17.21
N ASN A 317 -7.06 -12.72 16.92
CA ASN A 317 -7.08 -13.82 17.86
C ASN A 317 -5.74 -13.95 18.58
N TRP A 318 -5.80 -14.18 19.88
CA TRP A 318 -4.67 -14.61 20.69
C TRP A 318 -5.01 -15.97 21.30
N GLY A 319 -4.38 -17.02 20.76
CA GLY A 319 -4.52 -18.39 21.23
C GLY A 319 -3.20 -18.98 21.73
N PRO A 320 -3.18 -20.27 22.08
CA PRO A 320 -1.95 -20.98 22.42
C PRO A 320 -0.95 -21.00 21.25
N GLY A 321 0.34 -20.83 21.56
CA GLY A 321 1.46 -20.91 20.61
C GLY A 321 2.08 -19.56 20.29
N ILE A 322 3.31 -19.59 19.76
CA ILE A 322 4.05 -18.38 19.42
C ILE A 322 3.35 -17.69 18.24
N THR A 323 2.87 -16.47 18.46
CA THR A 323 2.01 -15.76 17.52
C THR A 323 2.52 -14.35 17.24
N LEU A 324 2.43 -13.90 15.99
CA LEU A 324 2.62 -12.49 15.59
C LEU A 324 1.26 -11.79 15.52
N VAL A 325 0.90 -11.13 16.62
CA VAL A 325 -0.39 -10.47 16.82
C VAL A 325 -0.35 -9.06 16.24
N PRO A 326 -1.25 -8.70 15.29
CA PRO A 326 -1.35 -7.34 14.78
C PRO A 326 -1.92 -6.37 15.83
N CYS A 327 -1.60 -5.09 15.69
CA CYS A 327 -2.28 -4.04 16.44
C CYS A 327 -3.72 -3.89 15.93
N VAL A 328 -4.70 -3.97 16.83
CA VAL A 328 -6.14 -3.97 16.50
C VAL A 328 -6.91 -3.17 17.55
N ASP A 329 -8.22 -3.01 17.38
CA ASP A 329 -9.07 -2.35 18.39
C ASP A 329 -9.44 -3.32 19.54
N GLU A 330 -9.59 -4.62 19.25
CA GLU A 330 -9.94 -5.65 20.25
C GLU A 330 -9.18 -6.97 20.05
N ILE A 331 -8.75 -7.59 21.15
CA ILE A 331 -8.16 -8.94 21.14
C ILE A 331 -9.23 -9.96 21.55
N VAL A 332 -9.36 -11.00 20.75
CA VAL A 332 -10.19 -12.18 21.03
C VAL A 332 -9.28 -13.31 21.55
N PHE A 333 -9.35 -13.56 22.85
CA PHE A 333 -8.65 -14.68 23.48
C PHE A 333 -9.41 -15.97 23.20
N ILE A 334 -8.73 -16.96 22.60
CA ILE A 334 -9.33 -18.24 22.22
C ILE A 334 -8.61 -19.42 22.87
N ASP A 335 -9.37 -20.49 23.17
CA ASP A 335 -8.85 -21.69 23.82
C ASP A 335 -8.12 -22.66 22.86
N HIS A 336 -8.34 -22.53 21.54
CA HIS A 336 -7.68 -23.35 20.53
C HIS A 336 -7.48 -22.57 19.23
N PRO A 337 -6.29 -22.65 18.57
CA PRO A 337 -5.97 -21.79 17.43
C PRO A 337 -6.78 -22.09 16.16
N THR A 338 -7.24 -23.33 15.95
CA THR A 338 -7.94 -23.73 14.70
C THR A 338 -9.38 -24.20 14.90
N GLN A 339 -9.79 -24.44 16.15
CA GLN A 339 -11.12 -24.96 16.50
C GLN A 339 -11.56 -24.42 17.86
N PRO A 340 -11.64 -23.08 17.99
CA PRO A 340 -11.98 -22.46 19.27
C PRO A 340 -13.42 -22.82 19.67
N ALA A 341 -13.59 -23.19 20.94
CA ALA A 341 -14.90 -23.51 21.53
C ALA A 341 -15.40 -22.40 22.45
N LYS A 342 -14.48 -21.56 22.96
CA LYS A 342 -14.77 -20.44 23.86
C LYS A 342 -13.91 -19.24 23.47
N GLY A 343 -14.43 -18.04 23.70
CA GLY A 343 -13.69 -16.81 23.49
C GLY A 343 -14.06 -15.73 24.47
N MET A 344 -13.09 -14.89 24.80
CA MET A 344 -13.30 -13.65 25.53
C MET A 344 -12.70 -12.49 24.74
N VAL A 345 -13.31 -11.32 24.79
CA VAL A 345 -12.87 -10.13 24.04
C VAL A 345 -12.51 -9.00 24.98
N ALA A 346 -11.36 -8.36 24.75
CA ALA A 346 -10.91 -7.18 25.46
C ALA A 346 -10.53 -6.07 24.46
N PRO A 347 -10.80 -4.79 24.77
CA PRO A 347 -10.18 -3.67 24.06
C PRO A 347 -8.66 -3.76 24.11
N TRP A 348 -7.99 -3.37 23.01
CA TRP A 348 -6.53 -3.41 22.91
C TRP A 348 -5.84 -2.67 24.05
N ASP A 349 -6.26 -1.45 24.36
CA ASP A 349 -5.63 -0.64 25.41
C ASP A 349 -5.67 -1.33 26.78
N GLN A 350 -6.78 -1.99 27.13
CA GLN A 350 -6.90 -2.75 28.37
C GLN A 350 -6.02 -4.00 28.37
N ALA A 351 -5.98 -4.71 27.23
CA ALA A 351 -5.11 -5.86 27.07
C ALA A 351 -3.63 -5.46 27.16
N PHE A 352 -3.22 -4.39 26.48
CA PHE A 352 -1.84 -3.91 26.47
C PHE A 352 -1.40 -3.39 27.84
N GLU A 353 -2.27 -2.72 28.59
CA GLU A 353 -1.98 -2.28 29.97
C GLU A 353 -1.62 -3.46 30.89
N HIS A 354 -2.33 -4.59 30.78
CA HIS A 354 -2.16 -5.74 31.68
C HIS A 354 -1.20 -6.80 31.15
N LEU A 355 -1.09 -6.92 29.82
CA LEU A 355 -0.38 -8.01 29.14
C LEU A 355 0.77 -7.51 28.27
N GLY A 356 0.98 -6.19 28.14
CA GLY A 356 2.00 -5.61 27.28
C GLY A 356 3.43 -6.07 27.61
N SER A 357 3.71 -6.43 28.87
CA SER A 357 5.01 -7.02 29.25
C SER A 357 5.26 -8.41 28.64
N ALA A 358 4.20 -9.12 28.23
CA ALA A 358 4.27 -10.39 27.51
C ALA A 358 4.24 -10.21 25.98
N MET A 359 4.14 -8.96 25.50
CA MET A 359 4.08 -8.61 24.08
C MET A 359 5.41 -7.98 23.67
N THR A 360 6.20 -8.68 22.86
CA THR A 360 7.46 -8.13 22.34
C THR A 360 7.20 -7.43 21.01
N PRO A 361 7.45 -6.11 20.87
CA PRO A 361 7.28 -5.43 19.59
C PRO A 361 8.24 -5.99 18.55
N THR A 362 7.81 -5.98 17.29
CA THR A 362 8.62 -6.38 16.15
C THR A 362 8.80 -5.22 15.18
N ASP A 363 9.81 -5.31 14.32
CA ASP A 363 10.11 -4.27 13.33
C ASP A 363 9.25 -4.38 12.04
N HIS A 364 8.21 -5.21 12.05
CA HIS A 364 7.32 -5.39 10.91
C HIS A 364 6.43 -4.17 10.66
N TYR A 365 5.96 -4.02 9.43
CA TYR A 365 4.90 -3.09 9.07
C TYR A 365 3.72 -3.79 8.34
N PRO A 366 2.46 -3.62 8.76
CA PRO A 366 2.06 -2.94 9.98
C PRO A 366 2.62 -3.62 11.23
N MET A 367 2.73 -2.87 12.32
CA MET A 367 3.34 -3.34 13.55
C MET A 367 2.64 -4.59 14.09
N ARG A 368 3.45 -5.56 14.50
CA ARG A 368 3.00 -6.78 15.17
C ARG A 368 3.78 -6.97 16.46
N PHE A 369 3.13 -7.63 17.42
CA PHE A 369 3.74 -8.07 18.66
C PHE A 369 3.92 -9.59 18.63
N ARG A 370 5.10 -10.05 18.98
CA ARG A 370 5.35 -11.46 19.28
C ARG A 370 4.82 -11.76 20.67
N VAL A 371 3.98 -12.78 20.77
CA VAL A 371 3.52 -13.38 22.02
C VAL A 371 3.88 -14.86 22.02
N GLU A 372 4.20 -15.43 23.18
CA GLU A 372 4.71 -16.81 23.26
C GLU A 372 3.64 -17.83 23.63
N GLU A 373 2.71 -17.43 24.51
CA GLU A 373 1.68 -18.31 25.05
C GLU A 373 0.38 -17.55 25.32
N LEU A 374 -0.68 -18.30 25.64
CA LEU A 374 -1.94 -17.73 26.07
C LEU A 374 -1.78 -17.18 27.51
N PRO A 375 -2.22 -15.95 27.81
CA PRO A 375 -2.12 -15.38 29.16
C PRO A 375 -2.89 -16.15 30.24
N ASP A 376 -2.59 -15.83 31.49
CA ASP A 376 -3.29 -16.40 32.66
C ASP A 376 -4.82 -16.19 32.52
N PRO A 377 -5.62 -17.26 32.58
CA PRO A 377 -7.07 -17.19 32.48
C PRO A 377 -7.76 -16.27 33.52
N ASP A 378 -7.17 -16.05 34.70
CA ASP A 378 -7.68 -15.12 35.70
C ASP A 378 -7.49 -13.66 35.25
N ILE A 379 -6.34 -13.33 34.66
CA ILE A 379 -6.08 -12.00 34.09
C ILE A 379 -7.00 -11.76 32.89
N ILE A 380 -7.13 -12.74 31.99
CA ILE A 380 -8.07 -12.64 30.87
C ILE A 380 -9.47 -12.33 31.40
N ARG A 381 -9.95 -13.08 32.40
CA ARG A 381 -11.27 -12.85 33.01
C ARG A 381 -11.45 -11.46 33.65
N SER A 382 -10.38 -10.82 34.14
CA SER A 382 -10.48 -9.49 34.74
C SER A 382 -10.57 -8.35 33.73
N ILE A 383 -10.06 -8.55 32.51
CA ILE A 383 -9.95 -7.50 31.48
C ILE A 383 -10.87 -7.71 30.26
N SER A 384 -11.54 -8.85 30.17
CA SER A 384 -12.31 -9.24 28.99
C SER A 384 -13.74 -9.65 29.34
N ARG A 385 -14.62 -9.59 28.34
CA ARG A 385 -16.00 -10.07 28.43
C ARG A 385 -16.20 -11.34 27.60
N PRO A 386 -17.10 -12.26 28.00
CA PRO A 386 -17.42 -13.42 27.18
C PRO A 386 -17.96 -13.03 25.80
N LEU A 387 -17.51 -13.71 24.75
CA LEU A 387 -18.10 -13.61 23.43
C LEU A 387 -19.33 -14.54 23.33
N PRO A 388 -20.54 -14.01 23.05
CA PRO A 388 -21.74 -14.83 22.95
C PRO A 388 -21.73 -15.77 21.74
N ALA A 389 -21.01 -15.38 20.68
CA ALA A 389 -20.69 -16.21 19.53
C ALA A 389 -19.29 -15.84 19.05
N LEU A 390 -18.53 -16.82 18.59
CA LEU A 390 -17.23 -16.57 18.00
C LEU A 390 -17.39 -16.04 16.56
N PRO A 391 -16.54 -15.10 16.12
CA PRO A 391 -16.53 -14.67 14.73
C PRO A 391 -16.17 -15.86 13.80
N PRO A 392 -16.58 -15.83 12.52
CA PRO A 392 -16.14 -16.83 11.56
C PRO A 392 -14.62 -16.76 11.42
N PHE A 393 -13.94 -17.87 11.71
CA PHE A 393 -12.48 -18.02 11.64
C PHE A 393 -12.02 -18.62 10.33
#